data_AF-A0A7Y5U149-F1
#
_entry.id   AF-A0A7Y5U149-F1
#
_cell.length_a   1.000
_cell.length_b   1.000
_cell.length_c   1.000
_cell.angle_alpha   90.00
_cell.angle_beta   90.00
_cell.angle_gamma   90.00
#
_symmetry.space_group_name_H-M   'P 1'
#
loop_
_entity.id
_entity.type
_entity.pdbx_description
1 polymer ?
#
loop_
_entity_poly.entity_id
_entity_poly.type
_entity_poly.pdbx_seq_one_letter_code
_entity_poly.pdbx_strand_id
1 'polypeptide(L)'
;MAAVAVDLDRLERGVQLVCESVGPRRFLVKGGAHDHWVDLGANGARPRCDCGDYTWRDRDCKHILAAMLHEGNQQVISAIGPMVARLKQQPQR
;
A
#
# COMPACT_ATOMS: atom_id res chain seq x y z
N MET A 1 -5.16 -6.25 -19.76
CA MET A 1 -4.16 -5.47 -19.01
C MET A 1 -3.58 -6.37 -17.95
N ALA A 2 -2.25 -6.56 -17.92
CA ALA A 2 -1.64 -7.34 -16.85
C ALA A 2 -1.82 -6.59 -15.53
N ALA A 3 -2.53 -7.19 -14.58
CA ALA A 3 -2.57 -6.67 -13.21
C ALA A 3 -1.12 -6.73 -12.69
N VAL A 4 -0.55 -5.57 -12.34
CA VAL A 4 0.74 -5.55 -11.66
C VAL A 4 0.56 -6.31 -10.35
N ALA A 5 1.34 -7.37 -10.15
CA ALA A 5 1.25 -8.18 -8.95
C ALA A 5 1.56 -7.32 -7.72
N VAL A 6 0.68 -7.38 -6.71
CA VAL A 6 0.88 -6.68 -5.43
C VAL A 6 2.10 -7.26 -4.72
N ASP A 7 3.04 -6.40 -4.33
CA ASP A 7 4.21 -6.78 -3.55
C ASP A 7 3.79 -7.13 -2.11
N LEU A 8 3.88 -8.42 -1.75
CA LEU A 8 3.41 -8.92 -0.46
C LEU A 8 4.27 -8.44 0.72
N ASP A 9 5.57 -8.18 0.53
CA ASP A 9 6.45 -7.68 1.60
C ASP A 9 6.16 -6.20 1.91
N ARG A 10 5.73 -5.44 0.90
CA ARG A 10 5.25 -4.08 1.10
C ARG A 10 3.84 -4.06 1.66
N LEU A 11 2.98 -4.96 1.22
CA LEU A 11 1.62 -5.09 1.75
C LEU A 11 1.64 -5.42 3.24
N GLU A 12 2.48 -6.38 3.66
CA GLU A 12 2.64 -6.78 5.06
C GLU A 12 3.01 -5.60 5.98
N ARG A 13 3.91 -4.73 5.51
CA ARG A 13 4.26 -3.50 6.24
C ARG A 13 3.19 -2.42 6.12
N GLY A 14 2.43 -2.42 5.03
CA GLY A 14 1.36 -1.47 4.75
C GLY A 14 0.09 -1.72 5.57
N VAL A 15 -0.26 -2.98 5.85
CA VAL A 15 -1.47 -3.31 6.63
C VAL A 15 -1.45 -2.80 8.08
N GLN A 16 -0.27 -2.45 8.59
CA GLN A 16 -0.07 -1.90 9.94
C GLN A 16 -0.21 -0.37 9.98
N LEU A 17 -0.28 0.29 8.82
CA LEU A 17 -0.30 1.75 8.73
C LEU A 17 -1.72 2.28 8.86
N VAL A 18 -1.83 3.48 9.42
CA VAL A 18 -3.11 4.19 9.57
C VAL A 18 -3.25 5.21 8.45
N CYS A 19 -4.38 5.23 7.77
CA CYS A 19 -4.68 6.21 6.72
C CYS A 19 -5.74 7.19 7.22
N GLU A 20 -5.40 8.47 7.26
CA GLU A 20 -6.34 9.57 7.52
C GLU A 20 -6.73 10.22 6.19
N SER A 21 -8.03 10.29 5.89
CA SER A 21 -8.51 10.95 4.68
C SER A 21 -8.39 12.46 4.82
N VAL A 22 -7.77 13.10 3.84
CA VAL A 22 -7.55 14.56 3.78
C VAL A 22 -8.23 15.20 2.57
N GLY A 23 -8.90 14.38 1.76
CA GLY A 23 -9.61 14.79 0.55
C GLY A 23 -9.94 13.57 -0.32
N PRO A 24 -10.61 13.79 -1.47
CA PRO A 24 -10.95 12.71 -2.38
C PRO A 24 -9.68 11.96 -2.82
N ARG A 25 -9.60 10.67 -2.45
CA ARG A 25 -8.49 9.77 -2.82
C ARG A 25 -7.10 10.25 -2.35
N ARG A 26 -7.07 11.13 -1.34
CA ARG A 26 -5.85 11.69 -0.74
C ARG A 26 -5.80 11.34 0.73
N PHE A 27 -4.64 10.86 1.17
CA PHE A 27 -4.46 10.34 2.51
C PHE A 27 -3.16 10.84 3.11
N LEU A 28 -3.20 11.12 4.42
CA LEU A 28 -2.02 11.18 5.26
C LEU A 28 -1.84 9.80 5.90
N VAL A 29 -0.74 9.12 5.56
CA VAL A 29 -0.45 7.76 6.05
C VAL A 29 0.56 7.82 7.18
N LYS A 30 0.21 7.23 8.33
CA LYS A 30 0.95 7.27 9.59
C LYS A 30 1.34 5.87 10.08
N GLY A 31 2.22 5.81 11.09
CA GLY A 31 2.70 4.56 11.70
C GLY A 31 4.02 4.03 11.12
N GLY A 32 4.63 4.79 10.20
CA GLY A 32 6.00 4.57 9.75
C GLY A 32 7.03 5.35 10.58
N ALA A 33 8.26 5.47 10.05
CA ALA A 33 9.28 6.36 10.63
C ALA A 33 8.90 7.84 10.45
N HIS A 34 8.21 8.17 9.36
CA HIS A 34 7.67 9.47 9.05
C HIS A 34 6.26 9.32 8.46
N ASP A 35 5.45 10.36 8.62
CA ASP A 35 4.16 10.46 7.97
C ASP A 35 4.34 10.83 6.50
N HIS A 36 3.48 10.30 5.64
CA HIS A 36 3.61 10.45 4.20
C HIS A 36 2.29 10.80 3.54
N TRP A 37 2.35 11.76 2.61
CA TRP A 37 1.20 12.11 1.78
C TRP A 37 1.07 11.12 0.62
N VAL A 38 -0.15 10.63 0.41
CA VAL A 38 -0.51 9.74 -0.69
C VAL A 38 -1.66 10.34 -1.47
N ASP A 39 -1.50 10.41 -2.79
CA ASP A 39 -2.56 10.72 -3.74
C ASP A 39 -2.75 9.50 -4.64
N LEU A 40 -3.90 8.83 -4.54
CA LEU A 40 -4.19 7.64 -5.35
C LEU A 40 -4.59 7.97 -6.80
N GLY A 41 -4.65 9.26 -7.15
CA GLY A 41 -5.01 9.74 -8.49
C GLY A 41 -6.47 9.44 -8.86
N ALA A 42 -7.05 10.20 -9.79
CA ALA A 42 -8.38 9.88 -10.32
C ALA A 42 -8.31 8.69 -11.29
N ASN A 43 -9.36 7.86 -11.33
CA ASN A 43 -9.64 6.78 -12.29
C ASN A 43 -8.52 6.44 -13.30
N GLY A 44 -7.56 5.60 -12.88
CA GLY A 44 -6.50 5.10 -13.74
C GLY A 44 -5.21 5.93 -13.76
N ALA A 45 -5.17 7.08 -13.08
CA ALA A 45 -3.93 7.79 -12.82
C ALA A 45 -3.03 6.98 -11.87
N ARG A 46 -1.72 7.10 -12.08
CA ARG A 46 -0.73 6.45 -11.24
C ARG A 46 -0.78 7.05 -9.81
N PRO A 47 -0.84 6.21 -8.76
CA PRO A 47 -0.74 6.69 -7.38
C PRO A 47 0.63 7.34 -7.14
N ARG A 48 0.67 8.33 -6.25
CA ARG A 48 1.88 9.06 -5.86
C ARG A 48 2.04 9.08 -4.36
N CYS A 49 3.28 8.98 -3.91
CA CYS A 49 3.66 9.13 -2.51
C CYS A 49 4.95 9.94 -2.42
N ASP A 50 5.10 10.76 -1.39
CA ASP A 50 6.30 11.57 -1.16
C ASP A 50 7.46 10.79 -0.51
N CYS A 51 7.26 9.52 -0.14
CA CYS A 51 8.29 8.71 0.49
C CYS A 51 9.45 8.35 -0.46
N GLY A 52 10.64 8.16 0.11
CA GLY A 52 11.83 7.73 -0.66
C GLY A 52 11.64 6.41 -1.41
N ASP A 53 10.97 5.40 -0.83
CA ASP A 53 10.76 4.10 -1.51
C ASP A 53 10.02 4.28 -2.86
N TYR A 54 9.04 5.17 -2.91
CA TYR A 54 8.34 5.52 -4.14
C TYR A 54 9.26 6.30 -5.10
N THR A 55 9.89 7.38 -4.61
CA THR A 55 10.73 8.27 -5.43
C THR A 55 11.90 7.54 -6.10
N TRP A 56 12.55 6.60 -5.39
CA TRP A 56 13.74 5.92 -5.90
C TRP A 56 13.44 4.66 -6.69
N ARG A 57 12.35 3.95 -6.39
CA ARG A 57 12.07 2.63 -6.99
C ARG A 57 10.94 2.63 -8.02
N ASP A 58 10.19 3.72 -8.12
CA ASP A 58 9.08 3.88 -9.06
C ASP A 58 8.11 2.69 -9.01
N ARG A 59 7.75 2.27 -7.79
CA ARG A 59 6.82 1.16 -7.49
C ARG A 59 5.88 1.56 -6.37
N ASP A 60 4.76 0.85 -6.25
CA ASP A 60 3.83 1.05 -5.15
C ASP A 60 4.54 0.74 -3.82
N CYS A 61 4.76 1.79 -3.03
CA CYS A 61 5.35 1.68 -1.71
C CYS A 61 4.30 1.18 -0.69
N LYS A 62 4.75 0.83 0.51
CA LYS A 62 3.83 0.40 1.59
C LYS A 62 2.72 1.42 1.90
N HIS A 63 2.98 2.73 1.74
CA HIS A 63 1.98 3.78 1.99
C HIS A 63 0.89 3.81 0.91
N ILE A 64 1.26 3.64 -0.36
CA ILE A 64 0.30 3.53 -1.47
C ILE A 64 -0.59 2.30 -1.26
N LEU A 65 0.01 1.15 -0.90
CA LEU A 65 -0.75 -0.07 -0.63
C LEU A 65 -1.69 0.09 0.58
N ALA A 66 -1.25 0.78 1.64
CA ALA A 66 -2.10 1.10 2.78
C ALA A 66 -3.30 1.97 2.38
N ALA A 67 -3.08 3.03 1.61
CA ALA A 67 -4.15 3.91 1.13
C ALA A 67 -5.11 3.19 0.18
N MET A 68 -4.60 2.36 -0.74
CA MET A 68 -5.43 1.53 -1.62
C MET A 68 -6.27 0.52 -0.84
N LEU A 69 -5.69 -0.10 0.20
CA LEU A 69 -6.42 -1.00 1.08
C LEU A 69 -7.54 -0.25 1.81
N HIS A 70 -7.25 0.94 2.35
CA HIS A 70 -8.22 1.80 3.00
C HIS A 70 -9.38 2.20 2.07
N GLU A 71 -9.10 2.45 0.79
CA GLU A 71 -10.12 2.74 -0.23
C GLU A 71 -10.88 1.48 -0.72
N GLY A 72 -10.52 0.30 -0.25
CA GLY A 72 -11.18 -0.95 -0.65
C GLY A 72 -10.77 -1.47 -2.03
N ASN A 73 -9.54 -1.17 -2.48
CA ASN A 73 -9.01 -1.68 -3.74
C ASN A 73 -9.03 -3.22 -3.73
N GLN A 74 -9.79 -3.80 -4.66
CA GLN A 74 -10.05 -5.24 -4.73
C GLN A 74 -8.79 -6.09 -4.96
N GLN A 75 -7.81 -5.57 -5.71
CA GLN A 75 -6.56 -6.29 -5.95
C GLN A 75 -5.71 -6.37 -4.68
N VAL A 76 -5.66 -5.27 -3.91
CA VAL A 76 -4.93 -5.24 -2.63
C VAL A 76 -5.63 -6.09 -1.57
N ILE A 77 -6.95 -6.05 -1.49
CA ILE A 77 -7.74 -6.93 -0.60
C ILE A 77 -7.47 -8.41 -0.92
N SER A 78 -7.54 -8.78 -2.20
CA SER A 78 -7.34 -10.17 -2.63
C SER A 78 -5.92 -10.68 -2.32
N ALA A 79 -4.92 -9.79 -2.30
CA ALA A 79 -3.53 -10.13 -1.99
C ALA A 79 -3.30 -10.45 -0.50
N ILE A 80 -4.22 -10.10 0.41
CA ILE A 80 -4.11 -10.42 1.85
C ILE A 80 -4.11 -11.94 2.08
N GLY A 81 -4.93 -12.70 1.36
CA GLY A 81 -5.01 -14.16 1.50
C GLY A 81 -3.66 -14.86 1.25
N PRO A 82 -3.04 -14.67 0.07
CA PRO A 82 -1.70 -15.17 -0.23
C PRO A 82 -0.63 -14.68 0.75
N MET A 83 -0.69 -13.41 1.20
CA MET A 83 0.23 -12.86 2.20
C MET A 83 0.15 -13.63 3.53
N VAL A 84 -1.05 -13.84 4.05
CA VAL A 84 -1.27 -14.58 5.31
C VAL A 84 -0.85 -16.05 5.17
N ALA A 85 -1.16 -16.69 4.04
CA ALA A 85 -0.74 -18.06 3.78
C ALA A 85 0.79 -18.21 3.82
N ARG A 86 1.51 -17.26 3.22
CA ARG A 86 2.98 -17.20 3.25
C ARG A 86 3.51 -17.04 4.67
N LEU A 87 2.95 -16.13 5.46
CA LEU A 87 3.35 -15.91 6.85
C LEU A 87 3.17 -17.15 7.73
N LYS A 88 2.08 -17.90 7.53
CA LYS A 88 1.82 -19.15 8.27
C LYS A 88 2.79 -20.28 7.92
N GLN A 89 3.40 -20.26 6.73
CA GLN A 89 4.37 -21.25 6.29
C GLN A 89 5.80 -20.92 6.76
N GLN A 90 6.04 -19.69 7.23
CA GLN A 90 7.32 -19.31 7.78
C GLN A 90 7.37 -19.66 9.28
N PRO A 91 8.38 -20.40 9.76
CA PRO A 91 8.54 -20.63 11.19
C PRO A 91 8.71 -19.27 11.88
N GLN A 92 7.89 -19.00 12.90
CA GLN A 92 8.05 -17.84 13.77
C GLN A 92 9.44 -17.91 14.40
N ARG A 93 10.32 -16.99 14.00
CA ARG A 93 11.66 -16.83 14.59
C ARG A 93 11.58 -16.03 15.88
#